data_AF-A0A497LWG8-F1
#
_entry.id   AF-A0A497LWG8-F1
#
_cell.length_a   1.000
_cell.length_b   1.000
_cell.length_c   1.000
_cell.angle_alpha   90.00
_cell.angle_beta   90.00
_cell.angle_gamma   90.00
#
_symmetry.space_group_name_H-M   'P 1'
#
loop_
_entity.id
_entity.type
_entity.pdbx_description
1 polymer ?
#
loop_
_entity_poly.entity_id
_entity_poly.type
_entity_poly.pdbx_seq_one_letter_code
_entity_poly.pdbx_strand_id
1 'polypeptide(L)'
;MIGYRLKLLGLIFAAFACVSCAGSYSPRMVQQELSRIFGNTQIIRVEESEIKGLYEVYYNGTYPGIIYYYPEKRLIIFGEIWTLSGESITGKKLARFLDMVTEKYPQEGDGER
;
A
#
# COMPACT_ATOMS: atom_id res chain seq x y z
N MET A 1 63.10 7.29 10.55
CA MET A 1 62.33 7.51 9.31
C MET A 1 61.35 6.33 9.17
N ILE A 2 60.06 6.62 9.01
CA ILE A 2 58.99 5.69 8.56
C ILE A 2 58.56 4.64 9.60
N GLY A 3 57.39 4.81 10.23
CA GLY A 3 56.86 3.77 11.13
C GLY A 3 55.42 3.88 11.62
N TYR A 4 54.74 5.02 11.49
CA TYR A 4 53.41 5.20 12.10
C TYR A 4 52.35 5.88 11.21
N ARG A 5 52.58 5.93 9.88
CA ARG A 5 51.71 6.68 8.94
C ARG A 5 50.76 5.81 8.11
N LEU A 6 50.46 4.56 8.50
CA LEU A 6 49.63 3.67 7.66
C LEU A 6 48.47 2.94 8.35
N LYS A 7 48.25 3.12 9.65
CA LYS A 7 47.08 2.51 10.34
C LYS A 7 45.95 3.48 10.68
N LEU A 8 46.13 4.78 10.43
CA LEU A 8 45.11 5.80 10.75
C LEU A 8 44.17 6.13 9.58
N LEU A 9 44.25 5.41 8.46
CA LEU A 9 43.38 5.63 7.29
C LEU A 9 42.30 4.55 7.11
N GLY A 10 42.29 3.49 7.95
CA GLY A 10 41.33 2.39 7.84
C GLY A 10 40.04 2.57 8.65
N LEU A 11 39.98 3.59 9.53
CA LEU A 11 38.91 3.73 10.52
C LEU A 11 37.79 4.70 10.12
N ILE A 12 37.91 5.38 8.97
CA ILE A 12 36.89 6.35 8.50
C ILE A 12 35.86 5.70 7.54
N PHE A 13 36.14 4.50 7.00
CA PHE A 13 35.27 3.88 5.99
C PHE A 13 34.10 3.03 6.55
N ALA A 14 34.00 2.84 7.87
CA ALA A 14 32.99 1.96 8.48
C ALA A 14 31.69 2.68 8.91
N ALA A 15 31.61 4.01 8.80
CA ALA A 15 30.47 4.80 9.28
C ALA A 15 29.42 5.15 8.20
N PHE A 16 29.59 4.66 6.96
CA PHE A 16 28.67 4.94 5.84
C PHE A 16 27.84 3.73 5.40
N ALA A 17 27.68 2.74 6.28
CA ALA A 17 26.80 1.60 6.02
C ALA A 17 25.42 1.84 6.65
N CYS A 18 24.41 1.96 5.78
CA CYS A 18 22.99 1.86 6.10
C CYS A 18 22.34 3.01 6.86
N VAL A 19 22.29 4.20 6.25
CA VAL A 19 21.13 5.10 6.44
C VAL A 19 20.39 5.22 5.10
N SER A 20 19.79 4.11 4.68
CA SER A 20 18.62 4.18 3.80
C SER A 20 17.42 3.83 4.65
N CYS A 21 16.98 4.78 5.46
CA CYS A 21 15.62 4.76 5.99
C CYS A 21 14.68 4.98 4.81
N ALA A 22 14.52 3.98 3.94
CA ALA A 22 13.32 3.92 3.12
C ALA A 22 12.17 3.81 4.12
N GLY A 23 11.41 4.89 4.28
CA GLY A 23 10.37 4.98 5.29
C GLY A 23 9.41 3.81 5.13
N SER A 24 9.43 2.88 6.09
CA SER A 24 8.45 1.79 6.12
C SER A 24 7.12 2.40 6.59
N TYR A 25 6.19 2.60 5.67
CA TYR A 25 4.86 3.06 6.02
C TYR A 25 4.07 1.91 6.64
N SER A 26 3.39 2.12 7.76
CA SER A 26 2.44 1.10 8.26
C SER A 26 1.09 1.26 7.53
N PRO A 27 0.31 0.18 7.33
CA PRO A 27 -1.03 0.28 6.78
C PRO A 27 -1.93 1.28 7.52
N ARG A 28 -1.76 1.39 8.85
CA ARG A 28 -2.47 2.37 9.68
C ARG A 28 -2.12 3.82 9.32
N MET A 29 -0.84 4.11 9.08
CA MET A 29 -0.42 5.45 8.66
C MET A 29 -0.99 5.82 7.29
N VAL A 30 -0.96 4.87 6.35
CA VAL A 30 -1.54 5.06 5.02
C VAL A 30 -3.05 5.29 5.13
N GLN A 31 -3.77 4.49 5.92
CA GLN A 31 -5.20 4.69 6.15
C GLN A 31 -5.50 6.07 6.72
N GLN A 32 -4.74 6.51 7.73
CA GLN A 32 -4.92 7.86 8.31
C GLN A 32 -4.65 8.98 7.30
N GLU A 33 -3.63 8.85 6.46
CA GLU A 33 -3.36 9.82 5.40
C GLU A 33 -4.53 9.87 4.40
N LEU A 34 -4.94 8.72 3.88
CA LEU A 34 -5.96 8.64 2.85
C LEU A 34 -7.35 9.02 3.37
N SER A 35 -7.70 8.71 4.63
CA SER A 35 -8.97 9.15 5.22
C SER A 35 -9.08 10.67 5.29
N ARG A 36 -7.96 11.39 5.45
CA ARG A 36 -7.95 12.86 5.39
C ARG A 36 -8.12 13.38 3.96
N ILE A 37 -7.53 12.70 2.98
CA ILE A 37 -7.57 13.09 1.57
C ILE A 37 -8.97 12.83 0.97
N PHE A 38 -9.54 11.67 1.25
CA PHE A 38 -10.77 11.22 0.58
C PHE A 38 -12.07 11.62 1.26
N GLY A 39 -12.03 12.23 2.46
CA GLY A 39 -13.10 12.98 3.14
C GLY A 39 -14.47 12.30 3.29
N ASN A 40 -15.11 11.98 2.18
CA ASN A 40 -16.43 11.36 2.05
C ASN A 40 -16.37 9.88 1.62
N THR A 41 -15.24 9.38 1.11
CA THR A 41 -15.12 7.97 0.73
C THR A 41 -14.81 7.11 1.96
N GLN A 42 -15.63 6.10 2.22
CA GLN A 42 -15.41 5.17 3.32
C GLN A 42 -14.25 4.22 2.99
N ILE A 43 -13.08 4.47 3.56
CA ILE A 43 -11.97 3.51 3.52
C ILE A 43 -12.29 2.38 4.51
N ILE A 44 -12.49 1.17 3.98
CA ILE A 44 -12.83 -0.01 4.78
C ILE A 44 -11.59 -0.59 5.44
N ARG A 45 -10.52 -0.77 4.68
CA ARG A 45 -9.22 -1.22 5.19
C ARG A 45 -8.08 -0.89 4.23
N VAL A 46 -6.88 -0.85 4.78
CA VAL A 46 -5.64 -0.72 4.02
C VAL A 46 -4.73 -1.90 4.37
N GLU A 47 -4.13 -2.49 3.35
CA GLU A 47 -3.22 -3.63 3.47
C GLU A 47 -1.96 -3.40 2.64
N GLU A 48 -0.86 -4.05 3.00
CA GLU A 48 0.30 -4.11 2.11
C GLU A 48 -0.04 -4.98 0.91
N SER A 49 0.30 -4.51 -0.29
CA SER A 49 0.14 -5.33 -1.49
C SER A 49 1.30 -6.30 -1.64
N GLU A 50 1.14 -7.27 -2.54
CA GLU A 50 2.21 -8.18 -2.94
C GLU A 50 3.36 -7.46 -3.66
N ILE A 51 3.14 -6.21 -4.11
CA ILE A 51 4.17 -5.34 -4.68
C ILE A 51 4.76 -4.47 -3.57
N LYS A 52 6.05 -4.64 -3.32
CA LYS A 52 6.76 -3.91 -2.26
C LYS A 52 6.58 -2.40 -2.41
N GLY A 53 6.16 -1.77 -1.32
CA GLY A 53 5.95 -0.32 -1.22
C GLY A 53 4.58 0.14 -1.69
N LEU A 54 3.79 -0.72 -2.33
CA LEU A 54 2.44 -0.41 -2.78
C LEU A 54 1.41 -0.97 -1.78
N TYR A 55 0.37 -0.19 -1.49
CA TYR A 55 -0.68 -0.54 -0.55
C TYR A 55 -2.00 -0.72 -1.28
N GLU A 56 -2.76 -1.72 -0.87
CA GLU A 56 -4.14 -1.93 -1.28
C GLU A 56 -5.07 -1.13 -0.38
N VAL A 57 -5.94 -0.34 -0.99
CA VAL A 57 -6.90 0.50 -0.29
C VAL A 57 -8.28 0.04 -0.71
N TYR A 58 -8.94 -0.67 0.20
CA TYR A 58 -10.31 -1.14 0.01
C TYR A 58 -11.25 -0.05 0.48
N TYR A 59 -12.14 0.36 -0.40
CA TYR A 59 -13.07 1.44 -0.13
C TYR A 59 -14.49 1.07 -0.53
N ASN A 60 -15.45 1.66 0.16
CA ASN A 60 -16.88 1.55 -0.11
C ASN A 60 -17.40 2.94 -0.48
N GLY A 61 -17.41 3.24 -1.77
CA GLY A 61 -17.97 4.48 -2.32
C GLY A 61 -19.31 4.23 -2.99
N THR A 62 -19.58 4.92 -4.10
CA THR A 62 -20.72 4.59 -4.99
C THR A 62 -20.70 3.13 -5.43
N TYR A 63 -19.49 2.57 -5.62
CA TYR A 63 -19.25 1.14 -5.80
C TYR A 63 -18.07 0.72 -4.91
N PRO A 64 -18.12 -0.45 -4.25
CA PRO A 64 -16.97 -0.98 -3.54
C PRO A 64 -15.83 -1.29 -4.50
N GLY A 65 -14.60 -0.99 -4.10
CA GLY A 65 -13.44 -1.19 -4.97
C GLY A 65 -12.11 -1.26 -4.24
N ILE A 66 -11.05 -1.42 -5.04
CA ILE A 66 -9.67 -1.41 -4.61
C ILE A 66 -8.93 -0.36 -5.45
N ILE A 67 -8.25 0.57 -4.80
CA ILE A 67 -7.21 1.40 -5.42
C ILE A 67 -5.87 1.07 -4.80
N TYR A 68 -4.79 1.43 -5.49
CA TYR A 68 -3.45 1.27 -4.97
C TYR A 68 -2.83 2.61 -4.61
N TYR A 69 -2.09 2.64 -3.50
CA TYR A 69 -1.41 3.83 -3.02
C TYR A 69 0.08 3.56 -2.82
N TYR A 70 0.92 4.41 -3.42
CA TYR A 70 2.36 4.39 -3.25
C TYR A 70 2.79 5.62 -2.41
N PRO A 71 2.99 5.45 -1.09
CA PRO A 71 3.14 6.56 -0.15
C PRO A 71 4.42 7.37 -0.34
N GLU A 72 5.51 6.74 -0.78
CA GLU A 72 6.81 7.43 -0.96
C GLU A 72 6.72 8.61 -1.94
N LYS A 73 5.90 8.46 -3.00
CA LYS A 73 5.66 9.53 -3.98
C LYS A 73 4.24 10.08 -3.93
N ARG A 74 3.43 9.64 -2.96
CA ARG A 74 2.01 10.02 -2.79
C ARG A 74 1.19 9.83 -4.07
N LEU A 75 1.37 8.68 -4.72
CA LEU A 75 0.69 8.35 -5.98
C LEU A 75 -0.50 7.41 -5.72
N ILE A 76 -1.61 7.68 -6.40
CA ILE A 76 -2.77 6.79 -6.45
C ILE A 76 -2.80 6.15 -7.84
N ILE A 77 -3.04 4.85 -7.88
CA ILE A 77 -3.14 4.07 -9.12
C ILE A 77 -4.54 3.46 -9.17
N PHE A 78 -5.24 3.74 -10.27
CA PHE A 78 -6.52 3.16 -10.61
C PHE A 78 -6.32 2.09 -11.68
N GLY A 79 -7.05 0.98 -11.56
CA GLY A 79 -7.04 -0.10 -12.53
C GLY A 79 -6.71 -1.45 -11.89
N GLU A 80 -6.28 -2.38 -12.74
CA GLU A 80 -5.99 -3.75 -12.34
C GLU A 80 -4.51 -4.09 -12.48
N ILE A 81 -4.04 -4.94 -11.56
CA ILE A 81 -2.71 -5.51 -11.58
C ILE A 81 -2.83 -6.96 -12.03
N TRP A 82 -2.11 -7.28 -13.09
CA TRP A 82 -2.09 -8.60 -13.71
C TRP A 82 -0.71 -9.22 -13.61
N THR A 83 -0.66 -10.52 -13.38
CA THR A 83 0.56 -11.29 -13.59
C THR A 83 0.81 -11.47 -15.09
N LEU A 84 2.06 -11.72 -15.48
CA LEU A 84 2.40 -12.06 -16.88
C LEU A 84 1.75 -13.39 -17.33
N SER A 85 1.33 -14.24 -16.40
CA SER A 85 0.55 -15.45 -16.68
C SER A 85 -0.94 -15.18 -16.95
N GLY A 86 -1.38 -13.93 -16.92
CA GLY A 86 -2.77 -13.56 -17.21
C GLY A 86 -3.72 -13.70 -16.03
N GLU A 87 -3.23 -13.63 -14.79
CA GLU A 87 -4.08 -13.65 -13.61
C GLU A 87 -4.26 -12.24 -13.02
N SER A 88 -5.51 -11.82 -12.81
CA SER A 88 -5.81 -10.55 -12.14
C SER A 88 -5.65 -10.69 -10.63
N ILE A 89 -4.62 -10.04 -10.06
CA ILE A 89 -4.43 -9.95 -8.61
C ILE A 89 -5.56 -9.10 -8.01
N THR A 90 -5.87 -7.97 -8.65
CA THR A 90 -6.95 -7.06 -8.23
C THR A 90 -8.30 -7.74 -8.28
N GLY A 91 -8.63 -8.43 -9.38
CA GLY A 91 -9.92 -9.11 -9.55
C GLY A 91 -10.16 -10.20 -8.50
N LYS A 92 -9.15 -11.03 -8.22
CA LYS A 92 -9.22 -12.06 -7.16
C LYS A 92 -9.50 -11.45 -5.78
N LYS A 93 -8.89 -10.31 -5.46
CA LYS A 93 -9.09 -9.61 -4.17
C LYS A 93 -10.41 -8.87 -4.12
N LEU A 94 -10.84 -8.27 -5.23
CA LEU A 94 -12.11 -7.56 -5.35
C LEU A 94 -13.28 -8.52 -5.18
N ALA A 95 -13.26 -9.70 -5.81
CA ALA A 95 -14.29 -10.72 -5.64
C ALA A 95 -14.51 -11.07 -4.15
N ARG A 96 -13.41 -11.40 -3.44
CA ARG A 96 -13.45 -11.67 -2.00
C ARG A 96 -13.95 -10.47 -1.18
N PHE A 97 -13.57 -9.26 -1.58
CA PHE A 97 -14.01 -8.06 -0.90
C PHE A 97 -15.51 -7.82 -1.06
N LEU A 98 -16.05 -8.05 -2.26
CA LEU A 98 -17.48 -7.92 -2.52
C LEU A 98 -18.27 -8.94 -1.70
N ASP A 99 -17.83 -10.20 -1.62
CA ASP A 99 -18.47 -11.21 -0.78
C ASP A 99 -18.58 -10.74 0.68
N MET A 100 -17.49 -10.18 1.23
CA MET A 100 -17.47 -9.61 2.59
C MET A 100 -18.38 -8.40 2.77
N VAL A 101 -18.44 -7.51 1.78
CA VAL A 101 -19.29 -6.31 1.85
C VAL A 101 -20.76 -6.68 1.73
N THR A 102 -21.11 -7.59 0.83
CA THR A 102 -22.48 -8.08 0.62
C THR A 102 -23.00 -8.83 1.85
N GLU A 103 -22.19 -9.66 2.49
CA GLU A 103 -22.58 -10.35 3.73
C GLU A 103 -22.82 -9.36 4.88
N LYS A 104 -21.95 -8.35 5.01
CA LYS A 104 -22.01 -7.38 6.11
C LYS A 104 -23.07 -6.29 5.91
N TYR A 105 -23.42 -5.99 4.66
CA TYR A 105 -24.39 -4.99 4.26
C TYR A 105 -25.30 -5.58 3.17
N PRO A 106 -26.19 -6.53 3.54
CA PRO A 106 -27.16 -7.05 2.60
C PRO A 106 -27.95 -5.86 2.05
N GLN A 107 -27.97 -5.73 0.73
CA GLN A 107 -28.82 -4.73 0.10
C GLN A 107 -30.25 -5.12 0.49
N GLU A 108 -30.94 -4.28 1.28
CA GLU A 108 -32.38 -4.42 1.46
C GLU A 108 -32.96 -4.44 0.05
N GLY A 109 -33.63 -5.55 -0.27
CA GLY A 109 -34.14 -5.82 -1.60
C GLY A 109 -34.80 -4.57 -2.16
N ASP A 110 -34.42 -4.25 -3.37
CA ASP A 110 -35.11 -3.43 -4.34
C ASP A 110 -36.56 -3.91 -4.48
N GLY A 111 -37.35 -3.61 -3.45
CA GLY A 111 -38.79 -3.69 -3.44
C GLY A 111 -39.33 -2.67 -4.41
N GLU A 112 -40.00 -3.19 -5.44
CA GLU A 112 -40.93 -2.52 -6.36
C GLU A 112 -40.40 -1.25 -7.05
N ARG A 113 -40.07 -1.39 -8.35
CA ARG A 113 -40.69 -0.61 -9.44
C ARG A 113 -40.76 -1.40 -10.73
#